data_AF-A0AA39HZQ8-F1
#
_entry.id   AF-A0AA39HZQ8-F1
#
_cell.length_a   1.000
_cell.length_b   1.000
_cell.length_c   1.000
_cell.angle_alpha   90.00
_cell.angle_beta   90.00
_cell.angle_gamma   90.00
#
_symmetry.space_group_name_H-M   'P 1'
#
loop_
_entity.id
_entity.type
_entity.pdbx_description
1 polymer ?
#
loop_
_entity_poly.entity_id
_entity_poly.type
_entity_poly.pdbx_seq_one_letter_code
_entity_poly.pdbx_strand_id
1 'polypeptide(L)'
;MNSVPVAFVDSLVAHLSKCALRDLFLTSGNFASRAAHHYRQRRYLDVYLKLEGSDVGVEVKYGHDEVPFQLDPLFDRIVRIESTDSRNVASKTVPMDRFENSVLPALRSVMDRCRLLLAYSALGLKHEPVTLIILVITGRHNHNPADGWNGVHKMMQKL
;
A
#
# COMPACT_ATOMS: atom_id res chain seq x y z
N MET A 1 30.71 7.72 26.13
CA MET A 1 30.39 7.30 24.75
C MET A 1 28.90 7.10 24.66
N ASN A 2 28.19 7.97 23.92
CA ASN A 2 26.75 7.85 23.70
C ASN A 2 26.50 7.41 22.26
N SER A 3 27.01 6.24 21.88
CA SER A 3 26.78 5.71 20.53
C SER A 3 25.32 5.31 20.38
N VAL A 4 24.65 5.88 19.38
CA VAL A 4 23.28 5.53 19.02
C VAL A 4 23.22 4.03 18.64
N PRO A 5 22.26 3.26 19.18
CA PRO A 5 22.11 1.86 18.80
C PRO A 5 21.94 1.68 17.30
N VAL A 6 22.62 0.68 16.75
CA VAL A 6 22.56 0.29 15.34
C VAL A 6 21.11 0.08 14.86
N ALA A 7 20.28 -0.60 15.66
CA ALA A 7 18.88 -0.84 15.33
C ALA A 7 18.06 0.46 15.20
N PHE A 8 18.39 1.49 15.99
CA PHE A 8 17.75 2.80 15.87
C PHE A 8 18.10 3.46 14.55
N VAL A 9 19.38 3.39 14.14
CA VAL A 9 19.83 3.94 12.85
C VAL A 9 19.14 3.23 11.68
N ASP A 10 19.05 1.90 11.70
CA ASP A 10 18.35 1.15 10.64
C ASP A 10 16.87 1.50 10.57
N SER A 11 16.20 1.60 11.72
CA SER A 11 14.81 2.03 11.77
C SER A 11 14.65 3.44 11.20
N LEU A 12 15.49 4.41 11.60
CA LEU A 12 15.45 5.77 11.07
C LEU A 12 15.61 5.78 9.54
N VAL A 13 16.66 5.14 9.05
CA VAL A 13 17.00 5.08 7.61
C VAL A 13 15.91 4.35 6.81
N ALA A 14 15.26 3.34 7.40
CA ALA A 14 14.12 2.68 6.78
C ALA A 14 12.97 3.67 6.50
N HIS A 15 12.74 4.68 7.33
CA HIS A 15 11.64 5.65 7.15
C HIS A 15 12.00 6.85 6.25
N LEU A 16 13.25 6.98 5.81
CA LEU A 16 13.67 8.09 4.95
C LEU A 16 13.25 7.89 3.49
N SER A 17 12.85 8.99 2.85
CA SER A 17 12.64 9.03 1.40
C SER A 17 13.95 8.77 0.65
N LYS A 18 13.87 8.32 -0.61
CA LYS A 18 15.04 8.03 -1.46
C LYS A 18 15.92 9.27 -1.68
N CYS A 19 15.33 10.46 -1.75
CA CYS A 19 16.09 11.71 -1.79
C CYS A 19 16.85 11.96 -0.48
N ALA A 20 16.18 11.83 0.67
CA ALA A 20 16.83 11.98 1.97
C ALA A 20 17.91 10.91 2.20
N LEU A 21 17.71 9.68 1.72
CA LEU A 21 18.71 8.61 1.74
C LEU A 21 19.92 8.94 0.89
N ARG A 22 19.72 9.53 -0.29
CA ARG A 22 20.82 9.99 -1.15
C ARG A 22 21.63 11.08 -0.45
N ASP A 23 20.95 12.06 0.13
CA ASP A 23 21.61 13.19 0.79
C ASP A 23 22.38 12.71 2.03
N LEU A 24 21.79 11.78 2.81
CA LEU A 24 22.46 11.14 3.95
C LEU A 24 23.66 10.28 3.51
N PHE A 25 23.56 9.56 2.39
CA PHE A 25 24.66 8.81 1.80
C PHE A 25 25.85 9.70 1.42
N LEU A 26 25.61 10.95 1.00
CA LEU A 26 26.67 11.90 0.65
C LEU A 26 27.40 12.48 1.88
N THR A 27 26.92 12.22 3.10
CA THR A 27 27.62 12.60 4.33
C THR A 27 28.73 11.61 4.67
N SER A 28 29.69 12.01 5.50
CA SER A 28 30.73 11.09 6.01
C SER A 28 30.28 10.36 7.27
N GLY A 29 30.58 9.06 7.37
CA GLY A 29 30.46 8.28 8.62
C GLY A 29 29.58 7.03 8.52
N ASN A 30 29.24 6.46 9.67
CA ASN A 30 28.52 5.18 9.77
C ASN A 30 27.10 5.21 9.19
N PHE A 31 26.50 6.40 9.09
CA PHE A 31 25.18 6.58 8.47
C PHE A 31 25.24 6.44 6.95
N ALA A 32 26.39 6.78 6.33
CA ALA A 32 26.53 6.83 4.88
C ALA A 32 26.41 5.46 4.21
N SER A 33 27.07 4.44 4.78
CA SER A 33 27.04 3.07 4.25
C SER A 33 25.66 2.44 4.38
N ARG A 34 24.96 2.69 5.50
CA ARG A 34 23.59 2.22 5.72
C ARG A 34 22.59 2.94 4.82
N ALA A 35 22.71 4.26 4.71
CA ALA A 35 21.91 5.05 3.78
C ALA A 35 22.11 4.59 2.34
N ALA A 36 23.35 4.30 1.92
CA ALA A 36 23.64 3.74 0.60
C ALA A 36 22.97 2.38 0.38
N HIS A 37 23.04 1.49 1.37
CA HIS A 37 22.39 0.18 1.28
C HIS A 37 20.88 0.33 1.09
N HIS A 38 20.22 1.08 1.98
CA HIS A 38 18.78 1.34 1.86
C HIS A 38 18.43 2.07 0.57
N TYR A 39 19.22 3.05 0.12
CA TYR A 39 18.99 3.78 -1.14
C TYR A 39 18.95 2.84 -2.35
N ARG A 40 19.88 1.88 -2.41
CA ARG A 40 19.97 0.90 -3.52
C ARG A 40 18.81 -0.09 -3.50
N GLN A 41 18.41 -0.55 -2.31
CA GLN A 41 17.33 -1.52 -2.15
C GLN A 41 15.94 -0.89 -2.22
N ARG A 42 15.81 0.43 -1.96
CA ARG A 42 14.53 1.15 -1.94
C ARG A 42 13.80 1.07 -3.28
N ARG A 43 12.66 0.38 -3.29
CA ARG A 43 11.71 0.32 -4.42
C ARG A 43 10.50 1.19 -4.13
N TYR A 44 10.09 1.96 -5.13
CA TYR A 44 8.82 2.68 -5.11
C TYR A 44 7.83 1.93 -5.99
N LEU A 45 6.78 1.44 -5.35
CA LEU A 45 5.83 0.53 -5.95
C LEU A 45 4.51 1.23 -6.22
N ASP A 46 3.92 0.87 -7.35
CA ASP A 46 2.54 1.21 -7.70
C ASP A 46 1.69 -0.05 -7.59
N VAL A 47 0.53 0.06 -6.95
CA VAL A 47 -0.39 -1.06 -6.80
C VAL A 47 -1.66 -0.75 -7.58
N TYR A 48 -2.09 -1.70 -8.40
CA TYR A 48 -3.32 -1.61 -9.15
C TYR A 48 -4.31 -2.64 -8.60
N LEU A 49 -5.51 -2.17 -8.30
CA LEU A 49 -6.60 -2.97 -7.76
C LEU A 49 -7.73 -3.05 -8.78
N LYS A 50 -8.23 -4.25 -9.03
CA LYS A 50 -9.38 -4.48 -9.90
C LYS A 50 -10.39 -5.36 -9.18
N LEU A 51 -11.65 -4.93 -9.16
CA LEU A 51 -12.72 -5.75 -8.60
C LEU A 51 -13.26 -6.69 -9.69
N GLU A 52 -13.30 -7.98 -9.41
CA GLU A 52 -13.83 -9.02 -10.30
C GLU A 52 -14.87 -9.84 -9.54
N GLY A 53 -16.10 -9.34 -9.47
CA GLY A 53 -17.17 -9.95 -8.67
C GLY A 53 -16.88 -9.85 -7.18
N SER A 54 -16.74 -10.99 -6.49
CA SER A 54 -16.35 -11.10 -5.08
C SER A 54 -14.84 -11.08 -4.83
N ASP A 55 -14.05 -11.06 -5.91
CA ASP A 55 -12.60 -11.20 -5.84
C ASP A 55 -11.93 -9.87 -6.21
N VAL A 56 -10.69 -9.71 -5.73
CA VAL A 56 -9.86 -8.55 -5.96
C VAL A 56 -8.59 -8.98 -6.67
N GLY A 57 -8.42 -8.50 -7.90
CA GLY A 57 -7.17 -8.51 -8.63
C GLY A 57 -6.19 -7.49 -8.06
N VAL A 58 -4.97 -7.94 -7.78
CA VAL A 58 -3.87 -7.12 -7.27
C VAL A 58 -2.67 -7.26 -8.21
N GLU A 59 -2.22 -6.13 -8.77
CA GLU A 59 -1.03 -6.03 -9.59
C GLU A 59 -0.05 -5.05 -8.92
N VAL A 60 1.22 -5.42 -8.80
CA VAL A 60 2.26 -4.57 -8.22
C VAL A 60 3.29 -4.26 -9.29
N LYS A 61 3.62 -2.98 -9.48
CA LYS A 61 4.64 -2.54 -10.43
C LYS A 61 5.80 -1.84 -9.76
N TYR A 62 6.99 -2.05 -10.31
CA TYR A 62 8.17 -1.25 -10.07
C TYR A 62 8.56 -0.55 -11.37
N GLY A 63 8.23 0.74 -11.50
CA GLY A 63 8.32 1.43 -12.78
C GLY A 63 7.29 0.90 -13.77
N HIS A 64 7.75 0.29 -14.86
CA HIS A 64 6.87 -0.33 -15.87
C HIS A 64 6.75 -1.84 -15.72
N ASP A 65 7.62 -2.45 -14.94
CA ASP A 65 7.70 -3.89 -14.79
C ASP A 65 6.75 -4.36 -13.68
N GLU A 66 6.01 -5.42 -13.97
CA GLU A 66 5.24 -6.14 -12.97
C GLU A 66 6.18 -6.95 -12.07
N VAL A 67 5.95 -6.90 -10.76
CA VAL A 67 6.74 -7.65 -9.78
C VAL A 67 5.83 -8.51 -8.90
N PRO A 68 6.35 -9.63 -8.36
CA PRO A 68 5.58 -10.46 -7.44
C PRO A 68 5.06 -9.67 -6.23
N PHE A 69 3.89 -10.07 -5.72
CA PHE A 69 3.35 -9.57 -4.45
C PHE A 69 4.16 -10.09 -3.26
N GLN A 70 5.36 -9.56 -3.09
CA GLN A 70 6.30 -9.84 -2.00
C GLN A 70 6.87 -8.50 -1.53
N LEU A 71 6.22 -7.93 -0.52
CA LEU A 71 6.53 -6.60 0.00
C LEU A 71 7.52 -6.73 1.18
N ASP A 72 8.62 -6.00 1.09
CA ASP A 72 9.59 -5.86 2.18
C ASP A 72 9.38 -4.52 2.90
N PRO A 73 8.89 -4.50 4.15
CA PRO A 73 8.65 -3.24 4.87
C PRO A 73 9.91 -2.43 5.17
N LEU A 74 11.10 -3.01 5.06
CA LEU A 74 12.35 -2.28 5.20
C LEU A 74 12.68 -1.45 3.95
N PHE A 75 12.35 -1.97 2.76
CA PHE A 75 12.82 -1.40 1.49
C PHE A 75 11.71 -0.93 0.56
N ASP A 76 10.53 -1.55 0.55
CA ASP A 76 9.45 -1.22 -0.36
C ASP A 76 8.59 -0.08 0.13
N ARG A 77 8.22 0.82 -0.77
CA ARG A 77 7.34 1.95 -0.45
C ARG A 77 6.26 2.05 -1.50
N ILE A 78 5.01 1.82 -1.10
CA ILE A 78 3.86 2.03 -1.99
C ILE A 78 3.56 3.52 -2.01
N VAL A 79 3.72 4.12 -3.20
CA VAL A 79 3.52 5.55 -3.44
C VAL A 79 2.21 5.84 -4.17
N ARG A 80 1.62 4.82 -4.78
CA ARG A 80 0.38 4.91 -5.53
C ARG A 80 -0.42 3.62 -5.41
N ILE A 81 -1.72 3.78 -5.15
CA ILE A 81 -2.72 2.72 -5.31
C ILE A 81 -3.73 3.25 -6.32
N GLU A 82 -4.03 2.47 -7.34
CA GLU A 82 -4.96 2.84 -8.40
C GLU A 82 -6.01 1.75 -8.59
N SER A 83 -7.29 2.10 -8.48
CA SER A 83 -8.37 1.20 -8.87
C SER A 83 -8.65 1.35 -10.36
N THR A 84 -8.73 0.26 -11.11
CA THR A 84 -8.93 0.26 -12.56
C THR A 84 -9.89 -0.84 -12.99
N ASP A 85 -10.83 -0.50 -13.88
CA ASP A 85 -11.75 -1.46 -14.49
C ASP A 85 -11.20 -2.02 -15.81
N SER A 86 -10.26 -1.30 -16.43
CA SER A 86 -9.86 -1.51 -17.83
C SER A 86 -8.60 -2.36 -18.00
N ARG A 87 -7.92 -2.74 -16.92
CA ARG A 87 -6.71 -3.58 -17.04
C ARG A 87 -7.07 -5.05 -17.21
N ASN A 88 -6.44 -5.64 -18.21
CA ASN A 88 -6.48 -7.07 -18.43
C ASN A 88 -5.50 -7.74 -17.45
N VAL A 89 -6.06 -8.64 -16.65
CA VAL A 89 -5.40 -9.64 -15.80
C VAL A 89 -4.50 -9.05 -14.72
N ALA A 90 -5.05 -8.94 -13.51
CA ALA A 90 -4.21 -8.81 -12.33
C ALA A 90 -3.33 -10.05 -12.17
N SER A 91 -2.07 -9.86 -11.78
CA SER A 91 -1.13 -10.97 -11.62
C SER A 91 -1.48 -11.91 -10.46
N LYS A 92 -2.29 -11.41 -9.53
CA LYS A 92 -2.81 -12.18 -8.42
C LYS A 92 -4.24 -11.78 -8.12
N THR A 93 -5.17 -12.71 -8.32
CA THR A 93 -6.55 -12.56 -7.85
C THR A 93 -6.70 -13.22 -6.48
N VAL A 94 -7.34 -12.53 -5.54
CA VAL A 94 -7.63 -13.05 -4.20
C VAL A 94 -9.09 -12.81 -3.84
N PRO A 95 -9.75 -13.70 -3.08
CA PRO A 95 -11.07 -13.44 -2.52
C PRO A 95 -11.07 -12.20 -1.62
N MET A 96 -12.19 -11.46 -1.55
CA MET A 96 -12.30 -10.24 -0.73
C MET A 96 -11.87 -10.45 0.73
N ASP A 97 -12.31 -11.54 1.38
CA ASP A 97 -11.93 -11.83 2.77
C ASP A 97 -10.41 -11.95 2.95
N ARG A 98 -9.72 -12.57 1.97
CA ARG A 98 -8.27 -12.67 1.98
C ARG A 98 -7.61 -11.34 1.68
N PHE A 99 -8.22 -10.52 0.81
CA PHE A 99 -7.75 -9.17 0.55
C PHE A 99 -7.77 -8.35 1.84
N GLU A 100 -8.89 -8.30 2.55
CA GLU A 100 -9.06 -7.51 3.77
C GLU A 100 -8.16 -7.97 4.92
N ASN A 101 -8.02 -9.28 5.11
CA ASN A 101 -7.31 -9.83 6.26
C ASN A 101 -5.81 -10.05 6.05
N SER A 102 -5.34 -10.12 4.80
CA SER A 102 -3.94 -10.45 4.51
C SER A 102 -3.27 -9.44 3.58
N VAL A 103 -3.88 -9.15 2.43
CA VAL A 103 -3.26 -8.26 1.43
C VAL A 103 -3.24 -6.82 1.91
N LEU A 104 -4.38 -6.31 2.38
CA LEU A 104 -4.53 -4.94 2.81
C LEU A 104 -3.61 -4.58 4.00
N PRO A 105 -3.49 -5.40 5.06
CA PRO A 105 -2.50 -5.15 6.11
C PRO A 105 -1.07 -5.10 5.58
N ALA A 106 -0.71 -5.96 4.62
CA ALA A 106 0.61 -5.95 3.99
C ALA A 106 0.84 -4.71 3.12
N LEU A 107 -0.18 -4.22 2.41
CA LEU A 107 -0.11 -2.95 1.68
C LEU A 107 0.12 -1.79 2.67
N ARG A 108 -0.70 -1.72 3.73
CA ARG A 108 -0.63 -0.66 4.76
C ARG A 108 0.73 -0.58 5.45
N SER A 109 1.39 -1.71 5.68
CA SER A 109 2.70 -1.72 6.37
C SER A 109 3.82 -1.07 5.56
N VAL A 110 3.64 -0.92 4.24
CA VAL A 110 4.66 -0.34 3.33
C VAL A 110 4.19 0.93 2.62
N MET A 111 2.99 1.42 2.92
CA MET A 111 2.47 2.67 2.37
C MET A 111 3.26 3.87 2.92
N ASP A 112 3.76 4.72 2.03
CA ASP A 112 4.45 5.97 2.39
C ASP A 112 3.94 7.10 1.50
N ARG A 113 3.22 8.05 2.12
CA ARG A 113 2.59 9.20 1.43
C ARG A 113 1.83 8.79 0.16
N CYS A 114 1.15 7.64 0.24
CA CYS A 114 0.53 6.99 -0.90
C CYS A 114 -0.60 7.85 -1.50
N ARG A 115 -0.63 7.96 -2.82
CA ARG A 115 -1.73 8.57 -3.57
C ARG A 115 -2.75 7.50 -3.94
N LEU A 116 -4.03 7.75 -3.66
CA LEU A 116 -5.13 6.89 -4.09
C LEU A 116 -5.75 7.50 -5.35
N LEU A 117 -5.76 6.72 -6.43
CA LEU A 117 -6.41 7.04 -7.69
C LEU A 117 -7.57 6.08 -7.90
N LEU A 118 -8.72 6.62 -8.27
CA LEU A 118 -9.92 5.83 -8.53
C LEU A 118 -10.30 6.07 -9.98
N ALA A 119 -10.34 5.00 -10.79
CA ALA A 119 -10.92 5.08 -12.10
C ALA A 119 -12.43 5.27 -11.95
N TYR A 120 -12.91 6.46 -12.30
CA TYR A 120 -14.33 6.72 -12.47
C TYR A 120 -14.70 6.33 -13.91
N SER A 121 -14.74 5.03 -14.21
CA SER A 121 -15.24 4.59 -15.51
C SER A 121 -16.76 4.78 -15.51
N ALA A 122 -17.22 5.95 -15.98
CA ALA A 122 -18.55 6.21 -16.52
C ALA A 122 -19.74 5.48 -15.83
N LEU A 123 -19.84 5.55 -14.50
CA LEU A 123 -20.94 4.93 -13.77
C LEU A 123 -22.22 5.74 -13.91
N GLY A 124 -23.10 5.28 -14.78
CA GLY A 124 -24.54 5.51 -14.66
C GLY A 124 -25.19 4.77 -13.47
N LEU A 125 -24.45 4.28 -12.46
CA LEU A 125 -24.99 3.53 -11.32
C LEU A 125 -24.28 3.80 -9.97
N LYS A 126 -25.09 4.27 -9.01
CA LYS A 126 -25.12 4.09 -7.54
C LYS A 126 -23.85 3.60 -6.80
N HIS A 127 -22.92 4.53 -6.56
CA HIS A 127 -22.12 4.84 -5.35
C HIS A 127 -21.60 3.82 -4.29
N GLU A 128 -22.04 2.57 -4.18
CA GLU A 128 -21.72 1.77 -2.96
C GLU A 128 -20.33 1.08 -2.93
N PRO A 129 -19.86 0.35 -3.95
CA PRO A 129 -18.64 -0.46 -3.80
C PRO A 129 -17.34 0.37 -3.77
N VAL A 130 -17.30 1.51 -4.47
CA VAL A 130 -16.12 2.39 -4.50
C VAL A 130 -15.90 3.06 -3.14
N THR A 131 -16.97 3.34 -2.40
CA THR A 131 -16.90 3.97 -1.08
C THR A 131 -16.23 3.05 -0.04
N LEU A 132 -16.43 1.73 -0.16
CA LEU A 132 -15.85 0.74 0.75
C LEU A 132 -14.31 0.71 0.63
N ILE A 133 -13.78 0.70 -0.59
CA ILE A 133 -12.33 0.67 -0.84
C ILE A 133 -11.65 1.94 -0.29
N ILE A 134 -12.29 3.10 -0.40
CA ILE A 134 -11.77 4.37 0.15
C ILE A 134 -11.76 4.36 1.68
N LEU A 135 -12.84 3.93 2.32
CA LEU A 135 -12.94 3.83 3.79
C LEU A 135 -11.91 2.85 4.34
N VAL A 136 -11.77 1.72 3.66
CA VAL A 136 -10.82 0.65 4.01
C VAL A 136 -9.37 1.12 3.83
N ILE A 137 -9.01 1.87 2.79
CA ILE A 137 -7.61 2.31 2.60
C ILE A 137 -7.24 3.50 3.49
N THR A 138 -8.15 4.45 3.70
CA THR A 138 -7.83 5.71 4.43
C THR A 138 -7.88 5.59 5.95
N GLY A 139 -8.38 4.49 6.50
CA GLY A 139 -8.40 4.23 7.95
C GLY A 139 -9.18 5.25 8.78
N ARG A 140 -9.93 6.18 8.16
CA ARG A 140 -10.83 7.08 8.86
C ARG A 140 -12.14 6.36 9.19
N HIS A 141 -12.10 5.52 10.22
CA HIS A 141 -13.30 5.24 11.02
C HIS A 141 -13.61 6.46 11.90
N ASN A 142 -14.10 7.54 11.29
CA ASN A 142 -14.85 8.56 12.02
C ASN A 142 -16.29 8.07 12.13
N HIS A 143 -16.55 7.08 12.97
CA HIS A 143 -17.81 6.89 13.69
C HIS A 143 -17.71 5.68 14.62
N ASN A 144 -18.38 5.84 15.76
CA ASN A 144 -18.51 4.91 16.88
C ASN A 144 -18.56 3.43 16.43
N PRO A 145 -17.68 2.54 16.94
CA PRO A 145 -17.58 1.14 16.49
C PRO A 145 -18.85 0.30 16.72
N ALA A 146 -19.81 0.79 17.50
CA ALA A 146 -21.10 0.11 17.75
C ALA A 146 -22.09 0.20 16.57
N ASP A 147 -21.97 1.19 15.68
CA ASP A 147 -23.02 1.45 14.66
C ASP A 147 -22.62 1.00 13.24
N GLY A 148 -21.33 0.78 12.97
CA GLY A 148 -20.82 0.55 11.61
C GLY A 148 -20.84 -0.90 11.10
N TRP A 149 -20.64 -1.88 11.99
CA TRP A 149 -20.47 -3.29 11.57
C TRP A 149 -21.81 -3.95 11.17
N ASN A 150 -22.92 -3.54 11.77
CA ASN A 150 -24.25 -4.07 11.43
C ASN A 150 -24.74 -3.65 10.04
N GLY A 151 -24.25 -2.53 9.50
CA GLY A 151 -24.59 -2.06 8.15
C GLY A 151 -23.90 -2.88 7.07
N VAL A 152 -22.57 -3.03 7.16
CA VAL A 152 -21.77 -3.80 6.21
C VAL A 152 -22.15 -5.28 6.23
N HIS A 153 -22.38 -5.85 7.42
CA HIS A 153 -22.75 -7.26 7.56
C HIS A 153 -24.18 -7.57 7.07
N LYS A 154 -25.15 -6.64 7.21
CA LYS A 154 -26.50 -6.78 6.61
C LYS A 154 -26.51 -6.56 5.10
N MET A 155 -25.56 -5.78 4.57
CA MET A 155 -25.42 -5.50 3.15
C MET A 155 -24.79 -6.69 2.41
N MET A 156 -23.83 -7.39 3.03
CA MET A 156 -23.26 -8.62 2.48
C MET A 156 -24.19 -9.84 2.55
N GLN A 157 -25.19 -9.86 3.44
CA GLN A 157 -26.21 -10.93 3.49
C GLN A 157 -27.35 -10.78 2.46
N LYS A 158 -27.37 -9.68 1.69
CA LYS A 158 -28.38 -9.41 0.65
C LYS A 158 -27.84 -9.52 -0.78
N LEU A 159 -26.57 -9.88 -0.93
CA LEU A 159 -25.93 -10.31 -2.17
C LEU A 159 -25.91 -11.84 -2.22
#